data_AF-A0A812UH65-F1
#
_entry.id   AF-A0A812UH65-F1
#
_cell.length_a   1.000
_cell.length_b   1.000
_cell.length_c   1.000
_cell.angle_alpha   90.00
_cell.angle_beta   90.00
_cell.angle_gamma   90.00
#
_symmetry.space_group_name_H-M   'P 1'
#
loop_
_entity.id
_entity.type
_entity.pdbx_description
1 polymer ?
#
loop_
_entity_poly.entity_id
_entity_poly.type
_entity_poly.pdbx_seq_one_letter_code
_entity_poly.pdbx_strand_id
1 'polypeptide(L)'
;MALHWDQTPERQGLYDPTYESDACGVGAVMDMGKKPSRKTLTDARDMVVRMTHRGAKQAHEDDGDGVGIMISIPDEYYRTCCTFTLPEAGCYGVGNLFMPPQEEKREDSKKLVERMARKLGLQVGGRAILGT
;
A
#
# COMPACT_ATOMS: atom_id res chain seq x y z
N MET A 1 -5.74 13.93 -30.27
CA MET A 1 -6.49 12.77 -30.78
C MET A 1 -6.83 11.90 -29.56
N ALA A 2 -7.96 12.20 -28.91
CA ALA A 2 -8.38 11.48 -27.70
C ALA A 2 -8.90 10.12 -28.14
N LEU A 3 -8.21 9.06 -27.72
CA LEU A 3 -8.68 7.70 -27.89
C LEU A 3 -9.81 7.47 -26.87
N HIS A 4 -10.95 7.03 -27.37
CA HIS A 4 -12.20 6.86 -26.63
C HIS A 4 -12.22 5.44 -26.04
N TRP A 5 -11.83 5.28 -24.78
CA TRP A 5 -11.72 3.97 -24.10
C TRP A 5 -12.99 3.48 -23.41
N ASP A 6 -14.11 4.18 -23.58
CA ASP A 6 -15.30 4.00 -22.75
C ASP A 6 -16.44 3.25 -23.45
N GLN A 7 -16.12 2.36 -24.41
CA GLN A 7 -17.14 1.57 -25.09
C GLN A 7 -17.14 0.14 -24.59
N THR A 8 -18.02 -0.11 -23.61
CA THR A 8 -18.48 -1.44 -23.25
C THR A 8 -18.98 -2.16 -24.51
N PRO A 9 -18.52 -3.38 -24.81
CA PRO A 9 -18.97 -4.10 -26.00
C PRO A 9 -20.49 -4.24 -26.06
N GLU A 10 -21.06 -4.26 -27.27
CA GLU A 10 -22.47 -4.61 -27.42
C GLU A 10 -22.73 -6.06 -26.97
N ARG A 11 -23.97 -6.33 -26.55
CA ARG A 11 -24.40 -7.67 -26.12
C ARG A 11 -24.06 -8.72 -27.18
N GLN A 12 -23.26 -9.72 -26.82
CA GLN A 12 -22.79 -10.76 -27.76
C GLN A 12 -22.72 -12.14 -27.09
N GLY A 13 -23.36 -13.13 -27.71
CA GLY A 13 -23.43 -14.49 -27.14
C GLY A 13 -24.08 -14.49 -25.75
N LEU A 14 -23.39 -15.07 -24.77
CA LEU A 14 -23.82 -15.09 -23.36
C LEU A 14 -23.44 -13.82 -22.57
N TYR A 15 -22.67 -12.90 -23.17
CA TYR A 15 -22.29 -11.64 -22.54
C TYR A 15 -23.43 -10.63 -22.65
N ASP A 16 -23.89 -10.10 -21.51
CA ASP A 16 -24.88 -9.03 -21.40
C ASP A 16 -24.26 -7.86 -20.59
N PRO A 17 -24.07 -6.67 -21.22
CA PRO A 17 -23.40 -5.54 -20.58
C PRO A 17 -24.17 -4.98 -19.37
N THR A 18 -25.45 -5.34 -19.20
CA THR A 18 -26.24 -4.94 -18.02
C THR A 18 -25.80 -5.63 -16.72
N TYR A 19 -25.02 -6.73 -16.82
CA TYR A 19 -24.37 -7.37 -15.66
C TYR A 19 -22.96 -6.85 -15.41
N GLU A 20 -22.46 -5.91 -16.22
CA GLU A 20 -21.14 -5.34 -16.01
C GLU A 20 -21.16 -4.36 -14.83
N SER A 21 -20.36 -4.65 -13.82
CA SER A 21 -20.20 -3.80 -12.65
C SER A 21 -18.72 -3.47 -12.52
N ASP A 22 -18.39 -2.18 -12.45
CA ASP A 22 -17.02 -1.77 -12.25
C ASP A 22 -16.69 -1.92 -10.76
N ALA A 23 -15.64 -2.69 -10.48
CA ALA A 23 -15.13 -2.93 -9.15
C ALA A 23 -13.69 -2.45 -9.09
N CYS A 24 -13.27 -1.92 -7.94
CA CYS A 24 -11.87 -1.58 -7.69
C CYS A 24 -10.98 -2.76 -8.07
N GLY A 25 -10.01 -2.50 -8.93
CA GLY A 25 -9.10 -3.55 -9.36
C GLY A 25 -8.22 -4.00 -8.20
N VAL A 26 -8.09 -5.32 -8.01
CA VAL A 26 -7.12 -5.94 -7.09
C VAL A 26 -6.26 -6.92 -7.87
N GLY A 27 -4.98 -7.03 -7.52
CA GLY A 27 -4.06 -7.98 -8.12
C GLY A 27 -2.93 -8.35 -7.18
N ALA A 28 -2.21 -9.42 -7.49
CA ALA A 28 -1.08 -9.90 -6.70
C ALA A 28 0.05 -10.37 -7.61
N VAL A 29 1.29 -10.11 -7.17
CA VAL A 29 2.50 -10.66 -7.78
C VAL A 29 3.24 -11.44 -6.70
N MET A 30 3.60 -12.69 -7.00
CA MET A 30 4.29 -13.56 -6.06
C MET A 30 5.45 -14.28 -6.76
N ASP A 31 6.60 -14.33 -6.08
CA ASP A 31 7.74 -15.16 -6.50
C ASP A 31 7.72 -16.47 -5.69
N MET A 32 7.55 -17.59 -6.38
CA MET A 32 7.51 -18.93 -5.77
C MET A 32 8.90 -19.47 -5.39
N GLY A 33 9.97 -18.83 -5.86
CA GLY A 33 11.35 -19.17 -5.58
C GLY A 33 11.82 -18.79 -4.17
N LYS A 34 10.96 -18.14 -3.37
CA LYS A 34 11.21 -17.74 -1.96
C LYS A 34 12.42 -16.82 -1.77
N LYS A 35 12.93 -16.20 -2.83
CA LYS A 35 14.02 -15.23 -2.76
C LYS A 35 13.43 -13.82 -2.82
N PRO A 36 13.65 -12.97 -1.80
CA PRO A 36 13.28 -11.57 -1.87
C PRO A 36 13.90 -10.91 -3.10
N SER A 37 13.10 -10.15 -3.85
CA SER A 37 13.54 -9.47 -5.06
C SER A 37 12.79 -8.18 -5.24
N ARG A 38 13.48 -7.13 -5.72
CA ARG A 38 12.85 -5.86 -6.11
C ARG A 38 11.93 -6.03 -7.32
N LYS A 39 12.07 -7.10 -8.09
CA LYS A 39 11.26 -7.37 -9.29
C LYS A 39 9.76 -7.44 -8.96
N THR A 40 9.36 -8.13 -7.89
CA THR A 40 7.94 -8.27 -7.53
C THR A 40 7.29 -6.93 -7.20
N LEU A 41 8.05 -6.01 -6.58
CA LEU A 41 7.60 -4.64 -6.33
C LEU A 41 7.44 -3.85 -7.64
N THR A 42 8.41 -3.97 -8.56
CA THR A 42 8.31 -3.33 -9.89
C THR A 42 7.11 -3.86 -10.69
N ASP A 43 6.92 -5.18 -10.71
CA ASP A 43 5.78 -5.81 -11.37
C ASP A 43 4.45 -5.40 -10.74
N ALA A 44 4.38 -5.30 -9.40
CA ALA A 44 3.19 -4.84 -8.69
C ALA A 44 2.88 -3.36 -9.00
N ARG A 45 3.90 -2.51 -9.12
CA ARG A 45 3.72 -1.13 -9.59
C ARG A 45 3.15 -1.10 -11.01
N ASP A 46 3.72 -1.86 -11.93
CA ASP A 46 3.25 -1.89 -13.32
C ASP A 46 1.81 -2.41 -13.43
N MET A 47 1.46 -3.40 -12.61
CA MET A 47 0.10 -3.92 -12.49
C MET A 47 -0.86 -2.82 -12.03
N VAL A 48 -0.53 -2.10 -10.97
CA VAL A 48 -1.33 -0.97 -10.47
C VAL A 48 -1.52 0.12 -11.52
N VAL A 49 -0.45 0.51 -12.24
CA VAL A 49 -0.52 1.51 -13.32
C VAL A 49 -1.44 1.02 -14.46
N ARG A 50 -1.42 -0.27 -14.77
CA ARG A 50 -2.32 -0.83 -15.79
C ARG A 50 -3.79 -0.85 -15.35
N MET A 51 -4.07 -0.67 -14.06
CA MET A 51 -5.41 -0.66 -13.48
C MET A 51 -5.99 0.75 -13.33
N THR A 52 -5.31 1.79 -13.81
CA THR A 52 -5.80 3.18 -13.76
C THR A 52 -7.15 3.38 -14.45
N HIS A 53 -7.49 2.55 -15.44
CA HIS A 53 -8.82 2.58 -16.07
C HIS A 53 -9.96 2.19 -15.13
N ARG A 54 -9.65 1.58 -13.98
CA ARG A 54 -10.60 1.21 -12.91
C ARG A 54 -10.55 2.17 -11.71
N GLY A 55 -9.79 3.26 -11.84
CA GLY A 55 -9.75 4.31 -10.83
C GLY A 55 -10.97 5.22 -10.96
N ALA A 56 -11.51 5.67 -9.83
CA ALA A 56 -12.49 6.74 -9.85
C ALA A 56 -11.85 7.99 -10.46
N LYS A 57 -12.54 8.60 -11.43
CA LYS A 57 -12.16 9.92 -11.95
C LYS A 57 -12.63 10.98 -10.95
N GLN A 58 -11.72 11.75 -10.39
CA GLN A 58 -12.05 12.90 -9.57
C GLN A 58 -12.09 14.21 -10.38
N ALA A 59 -12.50 15.30 -9.74
CA ALA A 59 -12.68 16.61 -10.37
C ALA A 59 -11.35 17.26 -10.82
N HIS A 60 -10.22 16.82 -10.27
CA HIS A 60 -8.87 17.29 -10.62
C HIS A 60 -8.00 16.11 -11.08
N GLU A 61 -7.08 16.36 -12.01
CA GLU A 61 -6.21 15.33 -12.58
C GLU A 61 -5.24 14.72 -11.55
N ASP A 62 -4.94 15.45 -10.48
CA ASP A 62 -4.04 15.01 -9.40
C ASP A 62 -4.76 14.24 -8.28
N ASP A 63 -6.09 14.20 -8.32
CA ASP A 63 -6.90 13.61 -7.27
C ASP A 63 -7.30 12.16 -7.60
N GLY A 64 -7.17 11.27 -6.62
CA GLY A 64 -7.61 9.88 -6.72
C GLY A 64 -8.07 9.32 -5.38
N ASP A 65 -8.98 8.35 -5.42
CA ASP A 65 -9.59 7.74 -4.23
C ASP A 65 -8.58 6.99 -3.34
N GLY A 66 -7.47 6.55 -3.93
CA GLY A 66 -6.38 5.89 -3.23
C GLY A 66 -5.83 4.69 -3.99
N VAL A 67 -4.54 4.43 -3.80
CA VAL A 67 -3.83 3.30 -4.38
C VAL A 67 -2.77 2.82 -3.39
N GLY A 68 -2.53 1.51 -3.34
CA GLY A 68 -1.58 0.94 -2.39
C GLY A 68 -0.97 -0.36 -2.89
N ILE A 69 0.27 -0.61 -2.48
CA ILE A 69 0.97 -1.88 -2.67
C ILE A 69 1.35 -2.39 -1.29
N MET A 70 0.89 -3.58 -0.94
CA MET A 70 1.33 -4.29 0.26
C MET A 70 2.51 -5.20 -0.10
N ILE A 71 3.60 -5.10 0.67
CA ILE A 71 4.78 -5.94 0.53
C ILE A 71 5.13 -6.62 1.86
N SER A 72 5.91 -7.68 1.79
CA SER A 72 6.59 -8.24 2.98
C SER A 72 7.55 -7.21 3.59
N ILE A 73 7.85 -7.35 4.88
CA ILE A 73 8.82 -6.50 5.59
C ILE A 73 10.16 -6.51 4.84
N PRO A 74 10.62 -5.36 4.29
CA PRO A 74 11.88 -5.29 3.55
C PRO A 74 13.06 -5.13 4.52
N ASP A 75 13.41 -6.21 5.23
CA ASP A 75 14.40 -6.21 6.32
C ASP A 75 15.74 -5.55 5.94
N GLU A 76 16.30 -5.94 4.78
CA GLU A 76 17.57 -5.39 4.29
C GLU A 76 17.49 -3.88 4.13
N TYR A 77 16.41 -3.36 3.54
CA TYR A 77 16.20 -1.91 3.40
C TYR A 77 16.08 -1.23 4.77
N TYR A 78 15.28 -1.78 5.69
CA TYR A 78 15.12 -1.18 7.02
C TYR A 78 16.41 -1.11 7.82
N ARG A 79 17.29 -2.12 7.70
CA ARG A 79 18.63 -2.07 8.33
C ARG A 79 19.49 -0.92 7.81
N THR A 80 19.27 -0.45 6.58
CA THR A 80 20.01 0.69 6.01
C THR A 80 19.47 2.05 6.44
N CYS A 81 18.18 2.17 6.75
CA CYS A 81 17.53 3.46 7.02
C CYS A 81 17.17 3.71 8.49
N CYS A 82 17.05 2.66 9.31
CA CYS A 82 16.75 2.80 10.73
C CYS A 82 17.98 3.25 11.52
N THR A 83 17.81 4.22 12.42
CA THR A 83 18.85 4.69 13.34
C THR A 83 18.97 3.85 14.62
N PHE A 84 18.12 2.82 14.75
CA PHE A 84 18.03 1.92 15.90
C PHE A 84 18.25 0.48 15.45
N THR A 85 18.71 -0.36 16.38
CA THR A 85 18.99 -1.77 16.10
C THR A 85 17.69 -2.56 15.93
N LEU A 86 17.56 -3.22 14.78
CA LEU A 86 16.45 -4.14 14.51
C LEU A 86 16.78 -5.54 15.06
N PRO A 87 15.81 -6.23 15.69
CA PRO A 87 15.92 -7.66 15.97
C PRO A 87 16.19 -8.50 14.71
N GLU A 88 16.41 -9.80 14.91
CA GLU A 88 16.51 -10.75 13.79
C GLU A 88 15.28 -10.68 12.88
N ALA A 89 15.48 -10.87 11.58
CA ALA A 89 14.39 -10.88 10.60
C ALA A 89 13.32 -11.91 11.00
N GLY A 90 12.05 -11.50 11.03
CA GLY A 90 10.94 -12.32 11.51
C GLY A 90 10.70 -12.27 13.02
N CYS A 91 11.60 -11.66 13.80
CA CYS A 91 11.43 -11.44 15.24
C CYS A 91 10.98 -10.00 15.58
N TYR A 92 10.52 -9.23 14.61
CA TYR A 92 9.93 -7.91 14.82
C TYR A 92 8.76 -7.64 13.88
N GLY A 93 7.87 -6.75 14.32
CA GLY A 93 6.75 -6.24 13.52
C GLY A 93 6.95 -4.78 13.15
N VAL A 94 6.29 -4.34 12.09
CA VAL A 94 6.32 -2.93 11.62
C VAL A 94 4.89 -2.42 11.51
N GLY A 95 4.65 -1.22 12.03
CA GLY A 95 3.39 -0.51 11.91
C GLY A 95 3.58 0.80 11.16
N ASN A 96 2.90 0.96 10.03
CA ASN A 96 2.82 2.23 9.31
C ASN A 96 1.61 3.00 9.82
N LEU A 97 1.84 4.19 10.39
CA LEU A 97 0.82 4.98 11.07
C LEU A 97 0.81 6.40 10.50
N PHE A 98 -0.36 6.86 10.08
CA PHE A 98 -0.59 8.27 9.81
C PHE A 98 -0.86 9.00 11.12
N MET A 99 -0.13 10.10 11.35
CA MET A 99 -0.22 10.88 12.58
C MET A 99 -0.78 12.27 12.28
N PRO A 100 -1.45 12.92 13.25
CA PRO A 100 -1.90 14.31 13.10
C PRO A 100 -0.76 15.25 12.69
N PRO A 101 -1.03 16.30 11.89
CA PRO A 101 -0.02 17.26 11.49
C PRO A 101 0.40 18.18 12.65
N GLN A 102 -0.49 18.44 13.61
CA GLN A 102 -0.19 19.25 14.80
C GLN A 102 0.71 18.49 15.77
N GLU A 103 1.81 19.13 16.21
CA GLU A 103 2.85 18.49 17.02
C GLU A 103 2.33 17.92 18.34
N GLU A 104 1.56 18.69 19.09
CA GLU A 104 1.00 18.26 20.37
C GLU A 104 0.12 16.99 20.21
N LYS A 105 -0.80 17.01 19.24
CA LYS A 105 -1.68 15.87 18.94
C LYS A 105 -0.90 14.65 18.44
N ARG A 106 0.17 14.87 17.68
CA ARG A 106 1.07 13.82 17.21
C ARG A 106 1.81 13.17 18.36
N GLU A 107 2.33 13.95 19.31
CA GLU A 107 2.98 13.43 20.51
C GLU A 107 2.02 12.62 21.40
N ASP A 108 0.79 13.10 21.57
CA ASP A 108 -0.22 12.34 22.32
C ASP A 108 -0.60 11.04 21.63
N SER A 109 -0.72 11.04 20.30
CA SER A 109 -0.95 9.83 19.49
C SER A 109 0.20 8.84 19.64
N LYS A 110 1.46 9.31 19.58
CA LYS A 110 2.66 8.49 19.79
C LYS A 110 2.67 7.82 21.18
N LYS A 111 2.36 8.58 22.23
CA LYS A 111 2.27 8.07 23.61
C LYS A 111 1.14 7.04 23.76
N LEU A 112 0.01 7.26 23.08
CA LEU A 112 -1.10 6.32 23.09
C LEU A 112 -0.68 4.97 22.48
N VAL A 113 -0.07 4.99 21.29
CA VAL A 113 0.41 3.77 20.62
C VAL A 113 1.38 2.99 21.51
N GLU A 114 2.38 3.65 22.11
CA GLU A 114 3.31 2.97 23.02
C GLU A 114 2.61 2.39 24.24
N ARG A 115 1.65 3.12 24.82
CA ARG A 115 0.91 2.64 25.99
C ARG A 115 0.12 1.38 25.67
N MET A 116 -0.49 1.33 24.49
CA MET A 116 -1.23 0.15 24.03
C MET A 116 -0.29 -1.01 23.70
N ALA A 117 0.85 -0.75 23.05
CA ALA A 117 1.88 -1.76 22.81
C ALA A 117 2.36 -2.39 24.13
N ARG A 118 2.70 -1.56 25.13
CA ARG A 118 3.11 -2.04 26.46
C ARG A 118 2.03 -2.87 27.15
N LYS A 119 0.75 -2.49 27.04
CA LYS A 119 -0.38 -3.26 27.59
C LYS A 119 -0.50 -4.66 26.95
N LEU A 120 -0.09 -4.80 25.70
CA LEU A 120 -0.07 -6.07 24.98
C LEU A 120 1.25 -6.84 25.16
N GLY A 121 2.16 -6.39 26.04
CA GLY A 121 3.47 -7.01 26.24
C GLY A 121 4.45 -6.78 25.10
N LEU A 122 4.18 -5.82 24.22
CA LEU A 122 5.04 -5.46 23.09
C LEU A 122 5.96 -4.29 23.45
N GLN A 123 7.19 -4.34 22.93
CA GLN A 123 8.16 -3.25 23.03
C GLN A 123 8.22 -2.47 21.72
N VAL A 124 8.12 -1.14 21.80
CA VAL A 124 8.39 -0.26 20.66
C VAL A 124 9.90 -0.06 20.54
N GLY A 125 10.53 -0.75 19.59
CA GLY A 125 11.99 -0.73 19.40
C GLY A 125 12.54 0.56 18.78
N GLY A 126 11.71 1.31 18.07
CA GLY A 126 12.10 2.57 17.45
C GLY A 126 11.00 3.15 16.58
N ARG A 127 11.28 4.32 16.00
CA ARG A 127 10.40 5.04 15.08
C ARG A 127 11.24 5.60 13.94
N ALA A 128 10.71 5.55 12.73
CA ALA A 128 11.26 6.25 11.59
C ALA A 128 10.14 7.10 10.97
N ILE A 129 10.49 8.32 10.55
CA ILE A 129 9.60 9.14 9.73
C ILE A 129 9.89 8.75 8.28
N LEU A 130 8.89 8.19 7.61
CA LEU A 130 8.94 8.00 6.17
C LEU A 130 8.75 9.38 5.53
N GLY A 131 9.74 9.83 4.75
CA GLY A 131 9.61 11.05 3.98
C GLY A 131 8.45 10.93 2.99
N THR A 132 7.67 12.00 2.86
CA THR A 132 6.71 12.23 1.78
C THR A 132 7.30 13.22 0.80
#